data_AF-T0PVQ8-F1
#
_entry.id   AF-T0PVQ8-F1
#
_cell.length_a   1.000
_cell.length_b   1.000
_cell.length_c   1.000
_cell.angle_alpha   90.00
_cell.angle_beta   90.00
_cell.angle_gamma   90.00
#
_symmetry.space_group_name_H-M   'P 1'
#
loop_
_entity.id
_entity.type
_entity.pdbx_description
1 polymer ?
#
loop_
_entity_poly.entity_id
_entity_poly.type
_entity_poly.pdbx_seq_one_letter_code
_entity_poly.pdbx_strand_id
1 'polypeptide(L)'
;MKVVQALLLKHGIAERLQSVVATAKPFRVLGLDINTNTTGYVVLNERGRLTDAGHVSTKHLSSESQILDIGVDIASTLQRLHSASGTLPWVVGIEDFLKTYAGGRFHTKGLFQLAQLNGLVSYSCYTTFKSRPQHVHPTTARALFRLAKPKDAATKPKKYAIKHIVLAFALAMEPTLIEPEAPSSFKYDVADAYVIALFTYWRHIADLALAADAPWTESVTAATTLALAKPLARKAAATPELDLQAHVASLLRAHVEQHIKDTLPPRALEP
;
A
#
# COMPACT_ATOMS: atom_id res chain seq x y z
N MET A 1 20.30 10.56 10.83
CA MET A 1 19.75 9.60 9.85
C MET A 1 20.75 8.49 9.51
N LYS A 2 21.96 8.79 9.00
CA LYS A 2 22.96 7.76 8.67
C LYS A 2 23.28 6.76 9.80
N VAL A 3 23.25 7.21 11.07
CA VAL A 3 23.51 6.35 12.24
C VAL A 3 22.48 5.21 12.36
N VAL A 4 21.19 5.49 12.23
CA VAL A 4 20.13 4.47 12.36
C VAL A 4 20.23 3.45 11.22
N GLN A 5 20.48 3.93 9.99
CA GLN A 5 20.70 3.05 8.85
C GLN A 5 21.92 2.14 9.04
N ALA A 6 23.04 2.68 9.53
CA ALA A 6 24.24 1.90 9.81
C ALA A 6 24.00 0.85 10.89
N LEU A 7 23.19 1.17 11.92
CA LEU A 7 22.79 0.21 12.95
C LEU A 7 21.91 -0.90 12.37
N LEU A 8 20.91 -0.58 11.55
CA LEU A 8 20.07 -1.59 10.89
C LEU A 8 20.90 -2.55 10.05
N LEU A 9 21.86 -2.04 9.28
CA LEU A 9 22.79 -2.87 8.50
C LEU A 9 23.67 -3.73 9.40
N LYS A 10 24.24 -3.17 10.47
CA LYS A 10 25.05 -3.91 11.45
C LYS A 10 24.26 -5.04 12.11
N HIS A 11 22.98 -4.83 12.36
CA HIS A 11 22.08 -5.82 12.97
C HIS A 11 21.43 -6.77 11.95
N GLY A 12 21.83 -6.75 10.67
CA GLY A 12 21.34 -7.70 9.67
C GLY A 12 19.88 -7.50 9.29
N ILE A 13 19.49 -6.27 8.93
CA ILE A 13 18.11 -5.96 8.51
C ILE A 13 17.67 -6.79 7.28
N ALA A 14 18.58 -7.10 6.35
CA ALA A 14 18.25 -7.89 5.17
C ALA A 14 17.86 -9.33 5.55
N GLU A 15 18.68 -9.97 6.39
CA GLU A 15 18.44 -11.31 6.93
C GLU A 15 17.17 -11.33 7.78
N ARG A 16 16.92 -10.27 8.54
CA ARG A 16 15.67 -10.12 9.32
C ARG A 16 14.45 -10.09 8.41
N LEU A 17 14.45 -9.25 7.38
CA LEU A 17 13.32 -9.14 6.44
C LEU A 17 13.10 -10.46 5.68
N GLN A 18 14.18 -11.09 5.21
CA GLN A 18 14.11 -12.40 4.55
C GLN A 18 13.54 -13.46 5.49
N SER A 19 13.99 -13.50 6.74
CA SER A 19 13.47 -14.41 7.76
C SER A 19 11.98 -14.18 8.01
N VAL A 20 11.55 -12.92 8.17
CA VAL A 20 10.13 -12.58 8.37
C VAL A 20 9.29 -13.04 7.19
N VAL A 21 9.70 -12.76 5.95
CA VAL A 21 9.00 -13.23 4.75
C VAL A 21 9.00 -14.76 4.69
N ALA A 22 10.08 -15.42 5.09
CA ALA A 22 10.24 -16.87 5.08
C ALA A 22 9.36 -17.60 6.12
N THR A 23 9.14 -16.99 7.29
CA THR A 23 8.48 -17.65 8.43
C THR A 23 7.16 -17.00 8.82
N ALA A 24 6.66 -16.02 8.08
CA ALA A 24 5.39 -15.38 8.35
C ALA A 24 4.27 -16.42 8.43
N LYS A 25 3.41 -16.30 9.45
CA LYS A 25 2.16 -17.07 9.52
C LYS A 25 1.30 -16.71 8.30
N PRO A 26 0.48 -17.64 7.78
CA PRO A 26 -0.41 -17.34 6.66
C PRO A 26 -1.33 -16.15 6.93
N PHE A 27 -1.40 -15.23 5.97
CA PHE A 27 -2.32 -14.09 5.93
C PHE A 27 -2.67 -13.75 4.48
N ARG A 28 -3.63 -12.84 4.29
CA ARG A 28 -4.00 -12.28 3.00
C ARG A 28 -3.83 -10.77 3.00
N VAL A 29 -3.41 -10.23 1.87
CA VAL A 29 -3.38 -8.77 1.66
C VAL A 29 -4.36 -8.42 0.56
N LEU A 30 -5.28 -7.50 0.84
CA LEU A 30 -6.19 -6.93 -0.15
C LEU A 30 -5.71 -5.54 -0.52
N GLY A 31 -5.52 -5.27 -1.81
CA GLY A 31 -5.40 -3.92 -2.37
C GLY A 31 -6.63 -3.55 -3.17
N LEU A 32 -7.13 -2.33 -2.99
CA LEU A 32 -8.26 -1.77 -3.74
C LEU A 32 -7.89 -0.43 -4.40
N ASP A 33 -8.27 -0.27 -5.66
CA ASP A 33 -8.36 1.03 -6.35
C ASP A 33 -9.84 1.34 -6.58
N ILE A 34 -10.40 2.20 -5.74
CA ILE A 34 -11.84 2.48 -5.71
C ILE A 34 -12.19 3.54 -6.74
N ASN A 35 -13.15 3.21 -7.60
CA ASN A 35 -13.74 4.14 -8.55
C ASN A 35 -15.25 3.90 -8.67
N THR A 36 -16.00 4.93 -9.03
CA THR A 36 -17.45 4.84 -9.25
C THR A 36 -17.83 4.04 -10.49
N ASN A 37 -16.92 3.83 -11.44
CA ASN A 37 -17.18 3.08 -12.67
C ASN A 37 -16.59 1.66 -12.67
N THR A 38 -15.38 1.51 -12.12
CA THR A 38 -14.64 0.25 -12.10
C THR A 38 -13.72 0.24 -10.89
N THR A 39 -13.98 -0.60 -9.91
CA THR A 39 -13.07 -0.78 -8.77
C THR A 39 -12.17 -1.99 -9.01
N GLY A 40 -10.85 -1.78 -9.02
CA GLY A 40 -9.87 -2.87 -9.13
C GLY A 40 -9.59 -3.50 -7.76
N TYR A 41 -9.35 -4.80 -7.73
CA TYR A 41 -8.91 -5.51 -6.53
C TYR A 41 -7.79 -6.50 -6.82
N VAL A 42 -6.91 -6.69 -5.83
CA VAL A 42 -5.84 -7.70 -5.83
C VAL A 42 -5.73 -8.32 -4.46
N VAL A 43 -5.62 -9.65 -4.43
CA VAL A 43 -5.34 -10.43 -3.23
C VAL A 43 -3.96 -11.09 -3.34
N LEU A 44 -3.10 -10.82 -2.36
CA LEU A 44 -1.80 -11.46 -2.21
C LEU A 44 -1.81 -12.42 -1.02
N ASN A 45 -0.96 -13.44 -1.06
CA ASN A 45 -0.67 -14.32 0.07
C ASN A 45 0.45 -13.74 0.97
N GLU A 46 0.81 -14.48 2.02
CA GLU A 46 1.85 -14.10 2.98
C GLU A 46 3.27 -14.04 2.38
N ARG A 47 3.45 -14.51 1.15
CA ARG A 47 4.69 -14.43 0.38
C ARG A 47 4.70 -13.25 -0.59
N GLY A 48 3.65 -12.43 -0.60
CA GLY A 48 3.48 -11.32 -1.53
C GLY A 48 3.19 -11.77 -2.96
N ARG A 49 2.71 -13.02 -3.15
CA ARG A 49 2.34 -13.57 -4.46
C ARG A 49 0.85 -13.51 -4.69
N LEU A 50 0.46 -13.36 -5.96
CA LEU A 50 -0.93 -13.26 -6.37
C LEU A 50 -1.73 -14.52 -6.00
N THR A 51 -2.92 -14.30 -5.46
CA THR A 51 -3.92 -15.35 -5.18
C THR A 51 -5.20 -15.11 -5.98
N ASP A 52 -5.67 -13.87 -6.06
CA ASP A 52 -6.84 -13.48 -6.85
C ASP A 52 -6.68 -12.03 -7.32
N ALA A 53 -7.24 -11.68 -8.47
CA ALA A 53 -7.30 -10.32 -8.98
C ALA A 53 -8.51 -10.15 -9.90
N GLY A 54 -9.05 -8.95 -9.93
CA GLY A 54 -10.16 -8.65 -10.82
C GLY A 54 -10.69 -7.25 -10.61
N HIS A 55 -11.90 -7.04 -11.11
CA HIS A 55 -12.57 -5.75 -10.99
C HIS A 55 -14.06 -5.94 -10.72
N VAL A 56 -14.67 -4.89 -10.17
CA VAL A 56 -16.12 -4.73 -10.04
C VAL A 56 -16.52 -3.61 -11.01
N SER A 57 -17.25 -3.96 -12.07
CA SER A 57 -17.74 -2.95 -13.02
C SER A 57 -19.11 -2.43 -12.59
N THR A 58 -19.16 -1.16 -12.26
CA THR A 58 -20.37 -0.45 -11.83
C THR A 58 -20.80 0.61 -12.84
N LYS A 59 -20.31 0.52 -14.09
CA LYS A 59 -20.70 1.41 -15.20
C LYS A 59 -22.20 1.42 -15.47
N HIS A 60 -22.90 0.35 -15.09
CA HIS A 60 -24.35 0.22 -15.20
C HIS A 60 -25.11 1.01 -14.13
N LEU A 61 -24.42 1.48 -13.08
CA LEU A 61 -24.92 2.27 -11.96
C LEU A 61 -24.42 3.72 -12.12
N SER A 62 -24.83 4.38 -13.19
CA SER A 62 -24.24 5.67 -13.60
C SER A 62 -24.90 6.90 -12.96
N SER A 63 -25.83 6.74 -12.01
CA SER A 63 -26.53 7.86 -11.37
C SER A 63 -26.10 8.05 -9.89
N GLU A 64 -26.16 9.30 -9.42
CA GLU A 64 -25.81 9.67 -8.03
C GLU A 64 -26.58 8.94 -6.95
N SER A 65 -27.83 8.60 -7.23
CA SER A 65 -28.71 7.88 -6.31
C SER A 65 -28.26 6.43 -6.06
N GLN A 66 -27.30 5.93 -6.85
CA GLN A 66 -26.87 4.53 -6.84
C GLN A 66 -25.53 4.32 -6.15
N ILE A 67 -24.98 5.32 -5.44
CA ILE A 67 -23.70 5.15 -4.74
C ILE A 67 -23.73 4.00 -3.70
N LEU A 68 -24.90 3.78 -3.10
CA LEU A 68 -25.13 2.65 -2.20
C LEU A 68 -25.13 1.33 -2.97
N ASP A 69 -25.77 1.27 -4.15
CA ASP A 69 -25.78 0.09 -5.01
C ASP A 69 -24.37 -0.28 -5.48
N ILE A 70 -23.56 0.72 -5.87
CA ILE A 70 -22.13 0.54 -6.19
C ILE A 70 -21.41 -0.09 -4.98
N GLY A 71 -21.69 0.42 -3.79
CA GLY A 71 -21.13 -0.13 -2.55
C GLY A 71 -21.57 -1.55 -2.26
N VAL A 72 -22.83 -1.91 -2.56
CA VAL A 72 -23.37 -3.27 -2.42
C VAL A 72 -22.66 -4.24 -3.37
N ASP A 73 -22.42 -3.86 -4.61
CA ASP A 73 -21.70 -4.68 -5.59
C ASP A 73 -20.26 -4.96 -5.15
N ILE A 74 -19.57 -3.91 -4.67
CA ILE A 74 -18.21 -4.04 -4.14
C ILE A 74 -18.24 -4.92 -2.87
N ALA A 75 -19.15 -4.66 -1.93
CA ALA A 75 -19.26 -5.43 -0.70
C ALA A 75 -19.54 -6.92 -0.96
N SER A 76 -20.38 -7.24 -1.94
CA SER A 76 -20.65 -8.62 -2.37
C SER A 76 -19.38 -9.31 -2.88
N THR A 77 -18.55 -8.57 -3.64
CA THR A 77 -17.24 -9.06 -4.07
C THR A 77 -16.30 -9.29 -2.87
N LEU A 78 -16.26 -8.38 -1.90
CA LEU A 78 -15.45 -8.53 -0.69
C LEU A 78 -15.87 -9.75 0.14
N GLN A 79 -17.18 -10.00 0.27
CA GLN A 79 -17.71 -11.18 0.97
C GLN A 79 -17.32 -12.48 0.25
N ARG A 80 -17.35 -12.51 -1.08
CA ARG A 80 -16.88 -13.65 -1.87
C ARG A 80 -15.39 -13.92 -1.61
N LEU A 81 -14.55 -12.90 -1.66
CA LEU A 81 -13.11 -13.02 -1.41
C LEU A 81 -12.81 -13.55 0.01
N HIS A 82 -13.54 -13.03 1.01
CA HIS A 82 -13.43 -13.49 2.39
C HIS A 82 -13.83 -14.97 2.52
N SER A 83 -14.98 -15.35 1.96
CA SER A 83 -15.50 -16.72 2.03
C SER A 83 -14.56 -17.74 1.36
N ALA A 84 -13.90 -17.35 0.28
CA ALA A 84 -12.92 -18.21 -0.41
C ALA A 84 -11.60 -18.39 0.36
N SER A 85 -11.28 -17.51 1.30
CA SER A 85 -9.98 -17.49 2.00
C SER A 85 -10.00 -18.13 3.39
N GLY A 86 -11.14 -18.67 3.83
CA GLY A 86 -11.29 -19.29 5.15
C GLY A 86 -11.06 -18.30 6.30
N THR A 87 -10.43 -18.75 7.39
CA THR A 87 -10.23 -17.98 8.63
C THR A 87 -8.88 -17.25 8.68
N LEU A 88 -8.27 -16.94 7.54
CA LEU A 88 -6.96 -16.28 7.50
C LEU A 88 -7.06 -14.81 7.93
N PRO A 89 -6.07 -14.28 8.68
CA PRO A 89 -5.97 -12.85 8.94
C PRO A 89 -5.80 -12.04 7.65
N TRP A 90 -6.35 -10.83 7.65
CA TRP A 90 -6.30 -9.93 6.51
C TRP A 90 -5.60 -8.62 6.84
N VAL A 91 -4.86 -8.10 5.85
CA VAL A 91 -4.33 -6.73 5.83
C VAL A 91 -4.92 -6.02 4.63
N VAL A 92 -5.61 -4.91 4.85
CA VAL A 92 -6.35 -4.22 3.78
C VAL A 92 -5.72 -2.86 3.48
N GLY A 93 -5.42 -2.62 2.21
CA GLY A 93 -4.98 -1.35 1.67
C GLY A 93 -5.98 -0.81 0.65
N ILE A 94 -6.25 0.49 0.71
CA ILE A 94 -7.16 1.18 -0.19
C ILE A 94 -6.45 2.40 -0.76
N GLU A 95 -6.49 2.60 -2.08
CA GLU A 95 -6.05 3.85 -2.68
C GLU A 95 -6.85 5.03 -2.10
N ASP A 96 -6.16 6.00 -1.51
CA ASP A 96 -6.80 7.20 -0.96
C ASP A 96 -7.28 8.10 -2.10
N PHE A 97 -8.49 8.65 -1.96
CA PHE A 97 -9.01 9.61 -2.92
C PHE A 97 -8.25 10.95 -2.80
N LEU A 98 -8.12 11.67 -3.92
CA LEU A 98 -7.51 13.00 -3.91
C LEU A 98 -8.29 13.92 -2.97
N LYS A 99 -7.63 14.54 -1.99
CA LYS A 99 -8.24 15.48 -1.03
C LYS A 99 -8.07 16.96 -1.41
N THR A 100 -7.46 17.22 -2.57
CA THR A 100 -7.10 18.58 -3.00
C THR A 100 -8.11 19.15 -4.00
N TYR A 101 -8.61 20.34 -3.69
CA TYR A 101 -9.38 21.16 -4.61
C TYR A 101 -8.43 21.86 -5.58
N ALA A 102 -8.40 21.44 -6.84
CA ALA A 102 -7.80 22.22 -7.91
C ALA A 102 -8.90 23.01 -8.61
N GLY A 103 -8.83 24.35 -8.54
CA GLY A 103 -9.78 25.23 -9.21
C GLY A 103 -9.99 24.84 -10.67
N GLY A 104 -11.26 24.56 -11.04
CA GLY A 104 -11.66 24.29 -12.42
C GLY A 104 -11.39 22.87 -12.97
N ARG A 105 -10.90 21.90 -12.18
CA ARG A 105 -10.55 20.55 -12.69
C ARG A 105 -11.23 19.35 -12.05
N PHE A 106 -11.84 19.51 -10.87
CA PHE A 106 -12.71 18.49 -10.28
C PHE A 106 -14.07 19.11 -10.00
N HIS A 107 -15.13 18.56 -10.60
CA HIS A 107 -16.49 18.87 -10.16
C HIS A 107 -16.59 18.39 -8.71
N THR A 108 -16.76 19.32 -7.78
CA THR A 108 -16.94 19.10 -6.32
C THR A 108 -17.81 17.88 -6.01
N LYS A 109 -18.81 17.65 -6.85
CA LYS A 109 -19.66 16.46 -6.90
C LYS A 109 -18.93 15.11 -6.97
N GLY A 110 -18.06 14.90 -7.95
CA GLY A 110 -17.34 13.63 -8.12
C GLY A 110 -16.38 13.34 -6.97
N LEU A 111 -15.83 14.40 -6.35
CA LEU A 111 -15.00 14.29 -5.15
C LEU A 111 -15.81 13.75 -3.96
N PHE A 112 -17.00 14.30 -3.70
CA PHE A 112 -17.87 13.83 -2.62
C PHE A 112 -18.40 12.42 -2.86
N GLN A 113 -18.75 12.08 -4.10
CA GLN A 113 -19.15 10.71 -4.45
C GLN A 113 -18.04 9.70 -4.16
N LEU A 114 -16.82 10.01 -4.58
CA LEU A 114 -15.68 9.12 -4.34
C LEU A 114 -15.34 9.01 -2.86
N ALA A 115 -15.47 10.11 -2.09
CA ALA A 115 -15.30 10.10 -0.64
C ALA A 115 -16.36 9.26 0.07
N GLN A 116 -17.64 9.39 -0.32
CA GLN A 116 -18.75 8.56 0.19
C GLN A 116 -18.52 7.09 -0.10
N LEU A 117 -18.15 6.75 -1.34
CA LEU A 117 -17.86 5.38 -1.74
C LEU A 117 -16.66 4.82 -0.98
N ASN A 118 -15.57 5.58 -0.85
CA ASN A 118 -14.41 5.17 -0.06
C ASN A 118 -14.81 4.88 1.39
N GLY A 119 -15.62 5.73 2.02
CA GLY A 119 -16.13 5.49 3.38
C GLY A 119 -16.94 4.19 3.49
N LEU A 120 -17.85 3.95 2.55
CA LEU A 120 -18.70 2.77 2.51
C LEU A 120 -17.89 1.47 2.30
N VAL A 121 -16.94 1.49 1.36
CA VAL A 121 -16.06 0.35 1.08
C VAL A 121 -15.10 0.10 2.25
N SER A 122 -14.56 1.15 2.89
CA SER A 122 -13.72 1.01 4.07
C SER A 122 -14.47 0.39 5.25
N TYR A 123 -15.71 0.81 5.47
CA TYR A 123 -16.58 0.20 6.47
C TYR A 123 -16.83 -1.27 6.14
N SER A 124 -17.16 -1.58 4.88
CA SER A 124 -17.39 -2.95 4.40
C SER A 124 -16.16 -3.84 4.57
N CYS A 125 -14.96 -3.31 4.29
CA CYS A 125 -13.70 -4.02 4.54
C CYS A 125 -13.51 -4.30 6.03
N TYR A 126 -13.74 -3.31 6.90
CA TYR A 126 -13.60 -3.49 8.34
C TYR A 126 -14.56 -4.54 8.89
N THR A 127 -15.83 -4.51 8.48
CA THR A 127 -16.83 -5.46 8.96
C THR A 127 -16.62 -6.86 8.41
N THR A 128 -16.16 -6.99 7.16
CA THR A 128 -15.92 -8.27 6.48
C THR A 128 -14.64 -8.93 6.96
N PHE A 129 -13.51 -8.22 6.93
CA PHE A 129 -12.18 -8.78 7.18
C PHE A 129 -11.68 -8.63 8.62
N LYS A 130 -12.43 -7.90 9.47
CA LYS A 130 -12.02 -7.51 10.83
C LYS A 130 -10.67 -6.78 10.88
N SER A 131 -10.31 -6.13 9.78
CA SER A 131 -9.04 -5.44 9.58
C SER A 131 -9.32 -3.99 9.23
N ARG A 132 -8.67 -3.05 9.91
CA ARG A 132 -8.82 -1.61 9.63
C ARG A 132 -8.09 -1.28 8.33
N PRO A 133 -8.78 -0.77 7.29
CA PRO A 133 -8.12 -0.45 6.04
C PRO A 133 -7.09 0.66 6.20
N GLN A 134 -5.95 0.49 5.53
CA GLN A 134 -4.92 1.51 5.41
C GLN A 134 -5.19 2.29 4.12
N HIS A 135 -5.51 3.58 4.27
CA HIS A 135 -5.62 4.47 3.12
C HIS A 135 -4.22 4.91 2.67
N VAL A 136 -3.91 4.69 1.40
CA VAL A 136 -2.59 4.91 0.83
C VAL A 136 -2.70 5.88 -0.33
N HIS A 137 -2.02 7.02 -0.22
CA HIS A 137 -1.96 7.95 -1.33
C HIS A 137 -1.20 7.30 -2.52
N PRO A 138 -1.71 7.40 -3.76
CA PRO A 138 -1.13 6.69 -4.90
C PRO A 138 0.34 7.06 -5.16
N THR A 139 0.70 8.34 -4.97
CA THR A 139 2.11 8.77 -5.08
C THR A 139 3.01 8.09 -4.06
N THR A 140 2.53 7.85 -2.83
CA THR A 140 3.30 7.18 -1.78
C THR A 140 3.55 5.73 -2.15
N ALA A 141 2.51 5.01 -2.61
CA ALA A 141 2.65 3.63 -3.06
C ALA A 141 3.62 3.50 -4.23
N ARG A 142 3.43 4.34 -5.26
CA ARG A 142 4.29 4.38 -6.46
C ARG A 142 5.74 4.74 -6.13
N ALA A 143 5.97 5.64 -5.16
CA ALA A 143 7.31 6.05 -4.75
C ALA A 143 8.11 4.94 -4.07
N LEU A 144 7.46 3.97 -3.42
CA LEU A 144 8.12 2.79 -2.87
C LEU A 144 8.79 1.97 -3.99
N PHE A 145 8.14 1.87 -5.14
CA PHE A 145 8.62 1.12 -6.31
C PHE A 145 9.31 2.00 -7.36
N ARG A 146 9.61 3.27 -7.02
CA ARG A 146 10.27 4.24 -7.91
C ARG A 146 9.51 4.49 -9.23
N LEU A 147 8.18 4.33 -9.22
CA LEU A 147 7.33 4.56 -10.37
C LEU A 147 7.05 6.06 -10.51
N ALA A 148 7.75 6.70 -11.44
CA ALA A 148 7.63 8.12 -11.71
C ALA A 148 7.50 8.40 -13.21
N LYS A 149 6.92 9.55 -13.56
CA LYS A 149 6.91 10.01 -14.96
C LYS A 149 8.34 10.37 -15.39
N PRO A 150 8.78 10.02 -16.61
CA PRO A 150 10.04 10.50 -17.17
C PRO A 150 10.07 12.03 -17.18
N LYS A 151 11.21 12.62 -16.76
CA LYS A 151 11.39 14.08 -16.71
C LYS A 151 11.61 14.71 -18.10
N ASP A 152 12.04 13.93 -19.09
CA ASP A 152 12.49 14.42 -20.40
C ASP A 152 11.42 14.42 -21.51
N ALA A 153 10.13 14.32 -21.16
CA ALA A 153 9.06 14.42 -22.14
C ALA A 153 8.82 15.89 -22.55
N ALA A 154 9.73 16.44 -23.37
CA ALA A 154 9.59 17.73 -24.06
C ALA A 154 8.41 17.78 -25.05
N THR A 155 7.73 16.65 -25.27
CA THR A 155 6.46 16.54 -25.98
C THR A 155 5.34 16.27 -24.97
N LYS A 156 4.22 17.01 -25.11
CA LYS A 156 3.04 17.00 -24.24
C LYS A 156 2.89 15.66 -23.48
N PRO A 157 2.92 15.66 -22.13
CA PRO A 157 2.85 14.41 -21.37
C PRO A 157 1.59 13.64 -21.79
N LYS A 158 1.76 12.45 -22.38
CA LYS A 158 0.64 11.59 -22.71
C LYS A 158 -0.18 11.39 -21.43
N LYS A 159 -1.49 11.69 -21.48
CA LYS A 159 -2.44 11.66 -20.35
C LYS A 159 -2.34 10.36 -19.52
N TYR A 160 -1.87 9.27 -20.13
CA TYR A 160 -1.79 7.93 -19.55
C TYR A 160 -0.36 7.41 -19.28
N ALA A 161 0.68 8.25 -19.39
CA ALA A 161 2.07 7.80 -19.24
C ALA A 161 2.34 7.05 -17.93
N ILE A 162 1.84 7.57 -16.79
CA ILE A 162 2.01 6.89 -15.50
C ILE A 162 1.22 5.58 -15.40
N LYS A 163 0.02 5.51 -16.00
CA LYS A 163 -0.82 4.32 -15.98
C LYS A 163 -0.16 3.16 -16.74
N HIS A 164 0.50 3.45 -17.87
CA HIS A 164 1.27 2.44 -18.61
C HIS A 164 2.50 1.97 -17.83
N ILE A 165 3.21 2.88 -17.14
CA ILE A 165 4.36 2.51 -16.30
C ILE A 165 3.92 1.58 -15.17
N VAL A 166 2.83 1.92 -14.49
CA VAL A 166 2.24 1.09 -13.41
C VAL A 166 1.80 -0.27 -13.95
N LEU A 167 1.11 -0.31 -15.09
CA LEU A 167 0.70 -1.57 -15.72
C LEU A 167 1.90 -2.43 -16.13
N ALA A 168 2.91 -1.84 -16.75
CA ALA A 168 4.13 -2.56 -17.16
C ALA A 168 4.88 -3.13 -15.95
N PHE A 169 5.01 -2.35 -14.87
CA PHE A 169 5.54 -2.83 -13.60
C PHE A 169 4.73 -4.00 -13.04
N ALA A 170 3.41 -3.86 -12.97
CA ALA A 170 2.53 -4.88 -12.41
C ALA A 170 2.63 -6.20 -13.18
N LEU A 171 2.64 -6.16 -14.51
CA LEU A 171 2.80 -7.34 -15.38
C LEU A 171 4.21 -7.93 -15.36
N ALA A 172 5.25 -7.11 -15.18
CA ALA A 172 6.61 -7.60 -15.02
C ALA A 172 6.80 -8.36 -13.70
N MET A 173 6.10 -7.93 -12.65
CA MET A 173 6.13 -8.57 -11.33
C MET A 173 5.22 -9.79 -11.25
N GLU A 174 4.05 -9.74 -11.88
CA GLU A 174 3.08 -10.83 -11.90
C GLU A 174 2.43 -10.95 -13.29
N PRO A 175 3.01 -11.76 -14.20
CA PRO A 175 2.52 -11.89 -15.57
C PRO A 175 1.07 -12.38 -15.68
N THR A 176 0.57 -13.10 -14.67
CA THR A 176 -0.80 -13.61 -14.61
C THR A 176 -1.78 -12.65 -13.94
N LEU A 177 -1.37 -11.42 -13.60
CA LEU A 177 -2.22 -10.45 -12.91
C LEU A 177 -3.49 -10.10 -13.71
N ILE A 178 -3.36 -10.04 -15.03
CA ILE A 178 -4.43 -9.63 -15.93
C ILE A 178 -4.43 -10.61 -17.09
N GLU A 179 -5.59 -11.20 -17.37
CA GLU A 179 -5.76 -12.06 -18.54
C GLU A 179 -5.46 -11.29 -19.84
N PRO A 180 -4.81 -11.92 -20.84
CA PRO A 180 -4.51 -11.24 -22.11
C PRO A 180 -5.74 -10.59 -22.76
N GLU A 181 -6.87 -11.30 -22.74
CA GLU A 181 -8.15 -10.91 -23.36
C GLU A 181 -8.97 -9.91 -22.54
N ALA A 182 -8.49 -9.52 -21.35
CA ALA A 182 -9.17 -8.53 -20.52
C ALA A 182 -9.42 -7.22 -21.28
N PRO A 183 -10.64 -6.65 -21.24
CA PRO A 183 -10.89 -5.29 -21.71
C PRO A 183 -9.88 -4.27 -21.17
N SER A 184 -9.33 -3.45 -22.07
CA SER A 184 -8.27 -2.48 -21.75
C SER A 184 -8.65 -1.49 -20.64
N SER A 185 -9.95 -1.23 -20.45
CA SER A 185 -10.42 -0.22 -19.51
C SER A 185 -10.17 -0.54 -18.04
N PHE A 186 -10.17 -1.83 -17.62
CA PHE A 186 -9.97 -2.18 -16.21
C PHE A 186 -8.53 -2.61 -15.88
N LYS A 187 -7.68 -2.85 -16.90
CA LYS A 187 -6.29 -3.27 -16.69
C LYS A 187 -5.52 -2.29 -15.79
N TYR A 188 -5.82 -1.00 -15.93
CA TYR A 188 -5.20 0.04 -15.13
C TYR A 188 -5.68 0.03 -13.67
N ASP A 189 -6.98 -0.13 -13.44
CA ASP A 189 -7.54 -0.14 -12.08
C ASP A 189 -7.02 -1.38 -11.30
N VAL A 190 -6.88 -2.54 -11.98
CA VAL A 190 -6.24 -3.73 -11.39
C VAL A 190 -4.75 -3.50 -11.11
N ALA A 191 -4.04 -2.84 -12.02
CA ALA A 191 -2.61 -2.56 -11.82
C ALA A 191 -2.35 -1.54 -10.70
N ASP A 192 -3.18 -0.51 -10.56
CA ASP A 192 -3.13 0.42 -9.44
C ASP A 192 -3.47 -0.32 -8.13
N ALA A 193 -4.50 -1.18 -8.10
CA ALA A 193 -4.81 -2.04 -6.96
C ALA A 193 -3.66 -3.00 -6.59
N TYR A 194 -2.92 -3.53 -7.57
CA TYR A 194 -1.72 -4.35 -7.34
C TYR A 194 -0.61 -3.57 -6.63
N VAL A 195 -0.36 -2.32 -7.05
CA VAL A 195 0.62 -1.44 -6.40
C VAL A 195 0.20 -1.14 -4.96
N ILE A 196 -1.10 -0.92 -4.71
CA ILE A 196 -1.63 -0.75 -3.34
C ILE A 196 -1.46 -2.02 -2.51
N ALA A 197 -1.75 -3.20 -3.07
CA ALA A 197 -1.60 -4.48 -2.38
C ALA A 197 -0.13 -4.73 -2.01
N LEU A 198 0.81 -4.55 -2.94
CA LEU A 198 2.24 -4.71 -2.68
C LEU A 198 2.77 -3.69 -1.68
N PHE A 199 2.34 -2.43 -1.75
CA PHE A 199 2.73 -1.42 -0.77
C PHE A 199 2.26 -1.82 0.64
N THR A 200 1.00 -2.24 0.76
CA THR A 200 0.39 -2.70 2.01
C THR A 200 1.11 -3.93 2.55
N TYR A 201 1.46 -4.88 1.68
CA TYR A 201 2.23 -6.07 2.03
C TYR A 201 3.59 -5.68 2.62
N TRP A 202 4.38 -4.84 1.94
CA TRP A 202 5.72 -4.47 2.42
C TRP A 202 5.68 -3.65 3.71
N ARG A 203 4.66 -2.80 3.87
CA ARG A 203 4.43 -2.11 5.14
C ARG A 203 4.09 -3.10 6.27
N HIS A 204 3.28 -4.12 6.00
CA HIS A 204 3.01 -5.16 6.98
C HIS A 204 4.26 -5.98 7.32
N ILE A 205 5.10 -6.32 6.33
CA ILE A 205 6.38 -6.98 6.57
C ILE A 205 7.31 -6.12 7.43
N ALA A 206 7.35 -4.81 7.22
CA ALA A 206 8.10 -3.90 8.08
C ALA A 206 7.61 -3.95 9.53
N ASP A 207 6.28 -4.02 9.73
CA ASP A 207 5.65 -4.09 11.05
C ASP A 207 5.99 -5.42 11.75
N LEU A 208 5.94 -6.53 11.02
CA LEU A 208 6.33 -7.85 11.54
C LEU A 208 7.84 -7.91 11.84
N ALA A 209 8.67 -7.27 11.03
CA ALA A 209 10.11 -7.19 11.27
C ALA A 209 10.43 -6.46 12.57
N LEU A 210 9.65 -5.43 12.89
CA LEU A 210 9.75 -4.59 14.09
C LEU A 210 8.80 -5.01 15.21
N ALA A 211 8.27 -6.24 15.19
CA ALA A 211 7.44 -6.75 16.27
C ALA A 211 8.18 -6.61 17.62
N ALA A 212 7.50 -6.05 18.62
CA ALA A 212 8.11 -5.64 19.88
C ALA A 212 8.66 -6.82 20.72
N ASP A 213 8.10 -8.01 20.52
CA ASP A 213 8.49 -9.26 21.17
C ASP A 213 9.67 -9.96 20.47
N ALA A 214 10.15 -9.44 19.34
CA ALA A 214 11.28 -10.02 18.64
C ALA A 214 12.62 -9.58 19.27
N PRO A 215 13.54 -10.52 19.61
CA PRO A 215 14.85 -10.19 20.16
C PRO A 215 15.67 -9.25 19.27
N TRP A 216 15.48 -9.34 17.95
CA TRP A 216 16.10 -8.42 16.99
C TRP A 216 15.65 -6.97 17.21
N THR A 217 14.34 -6.75 17.42
CA THR A 217 13.76 -5.42 17.65
C THR A 217 14.28 -4.81 18.95
N GLU A 218 14.33 -5.60 20.02
CA GLU A 218 14.89 -5.16 21.31
C GLU A 218 16.35 -4.73 21.15
N SER A 219 17.15 -5.58 20.50
CA SER A 219 18.58 -5.33 20.26
C SER A 219 18.83 -4.04 19.47
N VAL A 220 18.12 -3.85 18.35
CA VAL A 220 18.31 -2.65 17.51
C VAL A 220 17.73 -1.40 18.16
N THR A 221 16.66 -1.53 18.95
CA THR A 221 16.07 -0.41 19.72
C THR A 221 17.02 0.07 20.82
N ALA A 222 17.62 -0.85 21.57
CA ALA A 222 18.62 -0.52 22.58
C ALA A 222 19.85 0.17 21.96
N ALA A 223 20.37 -0.38 20.86
CA ALA A 223 21.50 0.21 20.14
C ALA A 223 21.18 1.61 19.59
N THR A 224 19.97 1.79 19.05
CA THR A 224 19.51 3.08 18.51
C THR A 224 19.33 4.12 19.62
N THR A 225 18.73 3.73 20.74
CA THR A 225 18.53 4.60 21.91
C THR A 225 19.88 5.07 22.47
N LEU A 226 20.85 4.16 22.59
CA LEU A 226 22.20 4.48 23.04
C LEU A 226 22.90 5.44 22.07
N ALA A 227 22.87 5.14 20.77
CA ALA A 227 23.53 5.96 19.74
C ALA A 227 22.90 7.35 19.60
N LEU A 228 21.62 7.51 19.92
CA LEU A 228 20.88 8.77 19.83
C LEU A 228 20.67 9.44 21.20
N ALA A 229 21.31 8.98 22.28
CA ALA A 229 21.06 9.46 23.64
C ALA A 229 21.15 10.99 23.77
N LYS A 230 22.21 11.62 23.24
CA LYS A 230 22.38 13.08 23.26
C LYS A 230 21.28 13.82 22.45
N PRO A 231 21.02 13.48 21.17
CA PRO A 231 19.89 14.03 20.42
C PRO A 231 18.53 13.85 21.10
N LEU A 232 18.26 12.67 21.67
CA LEU A 232 16.99 12.36 22.34
C LEU A 232 16.82 13.19 23.61
N ALA A 233 17.86 13.34 24.43
CA ALA A 233 17.83 14.19 25.61
C ALA A 233 17.53 15.66 25.27
N ARG A 234 18.16 16.18 24.21
CA ARG A 234 17.86 17.54 23.71
C ARG A 234 16.40 17.67 23.25
N LYS A 235 15.87 16.65 22.59
CA LYS A 235 14.49 16.65 22.09
C LYS A 235 13.47 16.55 23.23
N ALA A 236 13.74 15.72 24.23
CA ALA A 236 12.92 15.62 25.44
C ALA A 236 12.90 16.94 26.21
N ALA A 237 14.04 17.64 26.31
CA ALA A 237 14.09 18.95 26.94
C ALA A 237 13.27 20.02 26.17
N ALA A 238 13.23 19.94 24.84
CA ALA A 238 12.44 20.85 24.00
C ALA A 238 10.94 20.47 23.93
N THR A 239 10.59 19.21 24.20
CA THR A 239 9.21 18.71 24.14
C THR A 239 9.01 17.69 25.27
N PRO A 240 8.71 18.16 26.50
CA PRO A 240 8.65 17.31 27.69
C PRO A 240 7.62 16.17 27.62
N GLU A 241 6.55 16.35 26.86
CA GLU A 241 5.49 15.35 26.66
C GLU A 241 5.81 14.33 25.56
N LEU A 242 6.99 14.40 24.93
CA LEU A 242 7.37 13.49 23.85
C LEU A 242 7.63 12.09 24.39
N ASP A 243 6.82 11.12 23.94
CA ASP A 243 7.13 9.71 24.10
C ASP A 243 8.36 9.33 23.26
N LEU A 244 9.50 9.21 23.93
CA LEU A 244 10.77 8.84 23.31
C LEU A 244 10.77 7.42 22.73
N GLN A 245 10.04 6.49 23.35
CA GLN A 245 9.95 5.11 22.87
C GLN A 245 9.18 5.07 21.56
N ALA A 246 8.01 5.72 21.51
CA ALA A 246 7.25 5.87 20.27
C ALA A 246 8.05 6.60 19.19
N HIS A 247 8.84 7.61 19.57
CA HIS A 247 9.69 8.33 18.63
C HIS A 247 10.80 7.44 18.02
N VAL A 248 11.50 6.64 18.84
CA VAL A 248 12.52 5.70 18.37
C VAL A 248 11.90 4.62 17.48
N ALA A 249 10.75 4.05 17.88
CA ALA A 249 10.01 3.08 17.08
C ALA A 249 9.62 3.65 15.70
N SER A 250 9.15 4.90 15.66
CA SER A 250 8.85 5.61 14.41
C SER A 250 10.09 5.82 13.54
N LEU A 251 11.24 6.18 14.13
CA LEU A 251 12.51 6.31 13.40
C LEU A 251 12.96 4.98 12.79
N LEU A 252 12.90 3.89 13.56
CA LEU A 252 13.24 2.55 13.09
C LEU A 252 12.34 2.13 11.93
N ARG A 253 11.01 2.27 12.08
CA ARG A 253 10.04 1.99 11.02
C ARG A 253 10.40 2.72 9.73
N ALA A 254 10.63 4.03 9.79
CA ALA A 254 10.97 4.82 8.61
C ALA A 254 12.25 4.32 7.91
N HIS A 255 13.27 3.89 8.66
CA HIS A 255 14.51 3.39 8.07
C HIS A 255 14.39 1.95 7.56
N VAL A 256 13.53 1.11 8.16
CA VAL A 256 13.19 -0.21 7.63
C VAL A 256 12.42 -0.08 6.31
N GLU A 257 11.41 0.79 6.26
CA GLU A 257 10.66 1.10 5.03
C GLU A 257 11.59 1.65 3.93
N GLN A 258 12.54 2.52 4.29
CA GLN A 258 13.55 3.00 3.35
C GLN A 258 14.49 1.87 2.88
N HIS A 259 14.90 0.95 3.76
CA HIS A 259 15.72 -0.19 3.35
C HIS A 259 14.96 -1.12 2.39
N ILE A 260 13.66 -1.36 2.63
CA ILE A 260 12.79 -2.08 1.70
C ILE A 260 12.77 -1.37 0.34
N LYS A 261 12.54 -0.05 0.33
CA LYS A 261 12.57 0.76 -0.90
C LYS A 261 13.90 0.65 -1.65
N ASP A 262 15.02 0.58 -0.94
CA ASP A 262 16.35 0.55 -1.53
C ASP A 262 16.69 -0.82 -2.13
N THR A 263 16.15 -1.90 -1.54
CA THR A 263 16.42 -3.30 -1.90
C THR A 263 15.42 -3.91 -2.87
N LEU A 264 14.20 -3.37 -2.94
CA LEU A 264 13.22 -3.81 -3.92
C LEU A 264 13.77 -3.58 -5.34
N PRO A 265 13.67 -4.58 -6.23
CA PRO A 265 14.21 -4.46 -7.57
C PRO A 265 13.55 -3.26 -8.27
N PRO A 266 14.34 -2.33 -8.83
CA PRO A 266 13.80 -1.36 -9.77
C PRO A 266 13.51 -2.13 -11.07
N ARG A 267 12.33 -2.73 -11.20
CA ARG A 267 11.95 -3.44 -12.43
C ARG A 267 10.66 -2.91 -13.01
N ALA A 268 10.79 -1.76 -13.64
CA ALA A 268 10.25 -1.54 -14.97
C ALA A 268 11.07 -0.43 -15.63
N LEU A 269 11.53 -0.69 -16.86
CA LEU A 269 12.21 0.24 -17.79
C LEU A 269 13.75 0.34 -17.67
N GLU A 270 14.46 -0.77 -17.91
CA GLU A 270 15.53 -0.68 -18.91
C GLU A 270 14.91 -1.13 -20.25
N PRO A 271 15.21 -0.43 -21.37
CA PRO A 271 14.60 -0.67 -22.67
C PRO A 271 14.78 -2.10 -23.20
#